data_AF-B9Y4Z1-F1
#
_entry.id   AF-B9Y4Z1-F1
#
_cell.length_a   1.000
_cell.length_b   1.000
_cell.length_c   1.000
_cell.angle_alpha   90.00
_cell.angle_beta   90.00
_cell.angle_gamma   90.00
#
_symmetry.space_group_name_H-M   'P 1'
#
loop_
_entity.id
_entity.type
_entity.pdbx_description
1 polymer ?
#
loop_
_entity_poly.entity_id
_entity_poly.type
_entity_poly.pdbx_seq_one_letter_code
_entity_poly.pdbx_strand_id
1 'polypeptide(L)' 'MIKDKYSICNECGSEFLKSSSSMTALCPECAHLLYGYPNCTHVFKNGRCIYCHWDGSQSEYIRRLKWNN' A
#
# COMPACT_ATOMS: atom_id res chain seq x y z
N MET A 1 23.18 -4.84 -0.89
CA MET A 1 22.14 -4.43 0.08
C MET A 1 21.01 -3.78 -0.71
N ILE A 2 19.87 -4.45 -0.89
CA ILE A 2 18.75 -3.95 -1.71
C ILE A 2 17.78 -3.17 -0.78
N LYS A 3 18.19 -2.00 -0.28
CA LYS A 3 17.30 -1.12 0.53
C LYS A 3 16.50 -0.12 -0.31
N ASP A 4 16.81 0.04 -1.58
CA ASP A 4 16.21 1.08 -2.43
C ASP A 4 14.88 0.73 -3.10
N LYS A 5 14.47 -0.55 -3.09
CA LYS A 5 13.23 -1.00 -3.77
C LYS A 5 11.97 -0.82 -2.92
N TYR A 6 12.12 -0.78 -1.62
CA TYR A 6 11.01 -0.67 -0.68
C TYR A 6 10.92 0.76 -0.12
N SER A 7 9.70 1.16 0.22
CA SER A 7 9.41 2.42 0.91
C SER A 7 8.36 2.16 1.98
N ILE A 8 8.29 3.04 2.97
CA ILE A 8 7.26 3.00 4.00
C ILE A 8 6.14 3.94 3.59
N CYS A 9 4.91 3.45 3.65
CA CYS A 9 3.74 4.25 3.35
C CYS A 9 3.52 5.27 4.47
N ASN A 10 3.45 6.55 4.11
CA ASN A 10 3.21 7.63 5.08
C ASN A 10 1.83 7.56 5.75
N GLU A 11 0.85 6.91 5.13
CA GLU A 11 -0.52 6.83 5.64
C GLU A 11 -0.71 5.63 6.57
N CYS A 12 -0.38 4.42 6.11
CA CYS A 12 -0.63 3.19 6.87
C CYS A 12 0.61 2.60 7.57
N GLY A 13 1.80 3.17 7.35
CA GLY A 13 3.05 2.67 7.93
C GLY A 13 3.56 1.36 7.32
N SER A 14 2.84 0.78 6.35
CA SER A 14 3.24 -0.47 5.70
C SER A 14 4.45 -0.29 4.80
N GLU A 15 5.33 -1.29 4.77
CA GLU A 15 6.38 -1.39 3.77
C GLU A 15 5.81 -1.87 2.43
N PHE A 16 6.16 -1.18 1.34
CA PHE A 16 5.69 -1.50 -0.01
C PHE A 16 6.79 -1.34 -1.06
N LEU A 17 6.63 -2.00 -2.21
CA LEU A 17 7.53 -1.85 -3.35
C LEU A 17 7.28 -0.53 -4.07
N LYS A 18 8.30 0.32 -4.21
CA LYS A 18 8.19 1.63 -4.89
C LYS A 18 7.65 1.49 -6.32
N SER A 19 8.06 0.45 -7.04
CA SER A 19 7.61 0.18 -8.42
C SER A 19 6.16 -0.27 -8.53
N SER A 20 5.52 -0.65 -7.42
CA SER A 20 4.13 -1.12 -7.41
C SER A 20 3.11 0.00 -7.23
N SER A 21 3.54 1.19 -6.83
CA SER A 21 2.68 2.33 -6.57
C SER A 21 2.95 3.47 -7.55
N SER A 22 1.89 4.17 -7.94
CA SER A 22 2.00 5.42 -8.70
C SER A 22 2.51 6.60 -7.86
N MET A 23 2.59 6.43 -6.53
CA MET A 23 3.10 7.45 -5.61
C MET A 23 4.31 6.94 -4.82
N THR A 24 5.36 7.75 -4.77
CA THR A 24 6.65 7.40 -4.15
C THR A 24 6.56 7.16 -2.63
N ALA A 25 5.55 7.75 -1.97
CA ALA A 25 5.41 7.74 -0.52
C ALA A 25 4.17 6.99 -0.01
N LEU A 26 3.33 6.45 -0.92
CA LEU A 26 2.09 5.75 -0.55
C LEU A 26 2.07 4.35 -1.15
N CYS A 27 1.60 3.36 -0.39
CA CYS A 27 1.35 2.05 -0.95
C CYS A 27 0.20 2.11 -1.98
N PRO A 28 0.08 1.10 -2.87
CA PRO A 28 -0.95 1.12 -3.91
C PRO A 28 -2.38 1.22 -3.35
N GLU A 29 -2.61 0.66 -2.17
CA GLU A 29 -3.93 0.67 -1.53
C GLU A 29 -4.33 2.07 -1.05
N CYS A 30 -3.44 2.76 -0.31
CA CYS A 30 -3.70 4.10 0.17
C CYS A 30 -3.72 5.11 -1.00
N ALA A 31 -2.85 4.94 -2.00
CA ALA A 31 -2.86 5.78 -3.20
C ALA A 31 -4.18 5.63 -3.98
N HIS A 32 -4.71 4.41 -4.08
CA HIS A 32 -6.01 4.16 -4.70
C HIS A 32 -7.16 4.82 -3.93
N LEU A 33 -7.22 4.65 -2.62
CA LEU A 33 -8.35 5.15 -1.83
C LEU A 33 -8.34 6.68 -1.67
N LEU A 34 -7.17 7.30 -1.57
CA LEU A 34 -7.05 8.75 -1.37
C LEU A 34 -7.12 9.54 -2.68
N TYR A 35 -6.60 8.97 -3.78
CA TYR A 35 -6.41 9.73 -5.02
C TYR A 35 -6.94 9.01 -6.28
N GLY A 36 -7.49 7.80 -6.16
CA GLY A 36 -8.06 7.06 -7.29
C GLY A 36 -7.04 6.40 -8.21
N TYR A 37 -5.77 6.29 -7.81
CA TYR A 37 -4.75 5.59 -8.60
C TYR A 37 -5.05 4.09 -8.78
N PRO A 38 -4.46 3.41 -9.78
CA PRO A 38 -4.61 1.97 -9.92
C PRO A 38 -4.21 1.21 -8.65
N ASN A 39 -5.10 0.34 -8.16
CA ASN A 39 -4.81 -0.49 -7.01
C ASN A 39 -4.04 -1.76 -7.41
N CYS A 40 -3.37 -2.37 -6.44
CA CYS A 40 -2.85 -3.71 -6.57
C CYS A 40 -3.99 -4.74 -6.40
N THR A 41 -3.92 -5.87 -7.11
CA THR A 41 -4.87 -6.99 -6.94
C THR A 41 -4.68 -7.78 -5.65
N HIS A 42 -3.63 -7.44 -4.87
CA HIS A 42 -3.31 -8.00 -3.56
C HIS A 42 -3.41 -9.53 -3.45
N VAL A 43 -2.31 -10.23 -3.76
CA VAL A 43 -2.19 -11.67 -3.51
C VAL A 43 -1.24 -11.90 -2.35
N PHE A 44 -1.77 -12.36 -1.22
CA PHE A 44 -1.00 -12.53 0.01
C PHE A 44 -0.33 -13.91 0.11
N LYS A 45 0.95 -13.90 0.49
CA LYS A 45 1.72 -15.09 0.89
C LYS A 45 2.60 -14.72 2.08
N ASN A 46 2.53 -15.51 3.15
CA ASN A 46 3.27 -15.26 4.40
C ASN A 46 3.02 -13.86 5.00
N GLY A 47 1.77 -13.38 4.97
CA GLY A 47 1.37 -12.10 5.57
C GLY A 47 1.75 -10.85 4.77
N ARG A 48 2.29 -10.98 3.55
CA ARG A 48 2.56 -9.85 2.66
C ARG A 48 2.09 -10.12 1.25
N CYS A 49 1.71 -9.05 0.54
CA CYS A 49 1.38 -9.12 -0.86
C CYS A 49 2.62 -9.44 -1.69
N ILE A 50 2.55 -10.44 -2.57
CA ILE A 50 3.67 -10.83 -3.43
C ILE A 50 4.00 -9.78 -4.51
N TYR A 51 3.06 -8.89 -4.83
CA TYR A 51 3.20 -7.89 -5.89
C TYR A 51 3.62 -6.51 -5.40
N CYS A 52 3.10 -6.08 -4.25
CA CYS A 52 3.38 -4.75 -3.71
C CYS A 52 4.03 -4.76 -2.33
N HIS A 53 4.25 -5.91 -1.72
CA HIS A 53 4.82 -6.11 -0.38
C HIS A 53 4.03 -5.55 0.80
N TRP A 54 2.90 -4.89 0.53
CA TRP A 54 1.95 -4.45 1.53
C TRP A 54 1.51 -5.60 2.43
N ASP A 55 1.50 -5.36 3.73
CA ASP A 55 1.18 -6.33 4.79
C ASP A 55 -0.31 -6.33 5.17
N GLY A 56 -1.12 -5.48 4.55
CA GLY A 56 -2.53 -5.31 4.91
C GLY A 56 -2.77 -4.22 5.96
N SER A 57 -1.72 -3.54 6.43
CA SER A 57 -1.88 -2.44 7.39
C SER A 57 -2.67 -1.28 6.79
N GLN A 58 -3.57 -0.72 7.58
CA GLN A 58 -4.43 0.42 7.22
C GLN A 58 -4.48 1.41 8.38
N SER A 59 -4.54 2.70 8.05
CA SER A 59 -4.80 3.73 9.06
C SER A 59 -6.29 3.79 9.41
N GLU A 60 -6.61 4.35 10.59
CA GLU A 60 -8.00 4.59 11.00
C GLU A 60 -8.76 5.49 10.01
N TYR A 61 -8.05 6.38 9.31
CA TYR A 61 -8.67 7.21 8.27
C TYR A 61 -9.06 6.37 7.05
N ILE A 62 -8.14 5.57 6.52
CA ILE A 62 -8.39 4.64 5.40
C ILE A 62 -9.51 3.65 5.74
N ARG A 63 -9.51 3.11 6.97
CA ARG A 63 -10.55 2.19 7.44
C ARG A 63 -11.93 2.82 7.46
N ARG A 64 -12.04 4.09 7.85
CA ARG A 64 -13.29 4.86 7.79
C ARG A 64 -13.74 5.16 6.36
N LEU A 65 -12.81 5.49 5.46
CA LEU A 65 -13.14 5.71 4.05
C LEU A 65 -13.73 4.46 3.38
N LYS A 66 -13.21 3.26 3.69
CA LYS A 66 -13.75 2.00 3.19
C LYS A 66 -15.15 1.67 3.71
N TRP A 67 -15.51 2.12 4.91
CA TRP A 67 -16.83 1.86 5.48
C TRP A 67 -17.92 2.69 4.80
N ASN A 68 -17.56 3.88 4.29
CA ASN A 68 -18.51 4.83 3.72
C ASN A 68 -18.73 4.64 2.21
N ASN A 69 -18.14 3.63 1.58
CA ASN A 69 -18.24 3.28 0.15
C ASN A 69 -18.77 1.85 0.00
#